data_AF-A0A8I0WBC9-F1
#
_entry.id   AF-A0A8I0WBC9-F1
#
_cell.length_a   1.000
_cell.length_b   1.000
_cell.length_c   1.000
_cell.angle_alpha   90.00
_cell.angle_beta   90.00
_cell.angle_gamma   90.00
#
_symmetry.space_group_name_H-M   'P 1'
#
loop_
_entity.id
_entity.type
_entity.pdbx_description
1 polymer ?
#
loop_
_entity_poly.entity_id
_entity_poly.type
_entity_poly.pdbx_seq_one_letter_code
_entity_poly.pdbx_strand_id
1 'polypeptide(L)'
;KDTEDSKGNLQFGTEVITSDDGSLAALLGASPGASTAVDIMLDVLKRCYKNEFDAWIPKIKEMIPSYGLKLNEHEEVYNAVNKEVRKYLNVK
;
A
#
# COMPACT_ATOMS: atom_id res chain seq x y z
N LYS A 1 2.56 -5.05 -24.31
CA LYS A 1 1.72 -5.60 -25.40
C LYS A 1 1.34 -6.98 -24.92
N ASP A 2 0.18 -7.07 -24.30
CA ASP A 2 -0.31 -8.25 -23.59
C ASP A 2 -0.69 -9.33 -24.60
N THR A 3 -0.30 -10.57 -24.31
CA THR A 3 -0.74 -11.74 -25.06
C THR A 3 -1.65 -12.58 -24.19
N GLU A 4 -2.82 -12.86 -24.74
CA GLU A 4 -3.77 -13.82 -24.23
C GLU A 4 -3.13 -15.22 -24.22
N ASP A 5 -3.29 -15.88 -23.08
CA ASP A 5 -3.00 -17.29 -22.84
C ASP A 5 -1.52 -17.76 -22.88
N SER A 6 -1.06 -18.16 -21.68
CA SER A 6 -0.04 -19.18 -21.42
C SER A 6 1.46 -18.85 -21.42
N LYS A 7 1.89 -17.58 -21.48
CA LYS A 7 3.29 -17.21 -21.19
C LYS A 7 3.39 -15.97 -20.33
N GLY A 8 4.21 -16.06 -19.29
CA GLY A 8 4.33 -15.09 -18.19
C GLY A 8 4.36 -13.63 -18.66
N ASN A 9 3.48 -12.84 -18.04
CA ASN A 9 3.42 -11.40 -18.28
C ASN A 9 4.71 -10.74 -17.79
N LEU A 10 5.29 -9.89 -18.63
CA LEU A 10 6.45 -9.09 -18.27
C LEU A 10 5.95 -7.94 -17.37
N GLN A 11 5.85 -8.21 -16.07
CA GLN A 11 5.52 -7.21 -15.05
C GLN A 11 6.81 -6.64 -14.47
N PHE A 12 7.01 -5.34 -14.65
CA PHE A 12 8.04 -4.59 -13.95
C PHE A 12 7.49 -4.21 -12.57
N GLY A 13 8.00 -4.83 -11.50
CA GLY A 13 7.61 -4.47 -10.12
C GLY A 13 7.76 -5.61 -9.11
N THR A 14 7.56 -5.29 -7.83
CA THR A 14 7.36 -6.29 -6.76
C THR A 14 5.92 -6.78 -6.84
N GLU A 15 5.71 -8.10 -6.88
CA GLU A 15 4.39 -8.73 -6.88
C GLU A 15 4.09 -9.35 -5.51
N VAL A 16 2.87 -9.14 -5.01
CA VAL A 16 2.38 -9.79 -3.80
C VAL A 16 1.56 -11.03 -4.19
N ILE A 17 2.09 -12.20 -3.85
CA ILE A 17 1.38 -13.47 -3.99
C ILE A 17 0.95 -13.94 -2.61
N THR A 18 -0.31 -14.33 -2.47
CA THR A 18 -0.85 -14.89 -1.23
C THR A 18 -1.45 -16.25 -1.51
N SER A 19 -1.34 -17.19 -0.56
CA SER A 19 -2.12 -18.42 -0.60
C SER A 19 -3.62 -18.11 -0.53
N ASP A 20 -4.46 -19.01 -1.02
CA ASP A 20 -5.92 -18.81 -1.06
C ASP A 20 -6.51 -18.58 0.34
N ASP A 21 -5.93 -19.24 1.35
CA ASP A 21 -6.28 -19.11 2.76
C ASP A 21 -5.58 -17.94 3.47
N GLY A 22 -4.70 -17.22 2.78
CA GLY A 22 -3.97 -16.07 3.31
C GLY A 22 -2.89 -16.40 4.34
N SER A 23 -2.60 -17.67 4.62
CA SER A 23 -1.62 -18.10 5.62
C SER A 23 -0.17 -17.80 5.23
N LEU A 24 0.09 -17.61 3.93
CA LEU A 24 1.39 -17.31 3.37
C LEU A 24 1.28 -16.14 2.38
N ALA A 25 2.19 -15.17 2.53
CA ALA A 25 2.41 -14.12 1.55
C ALA A 25 3.88 -14.13 1.10
N ALA A 26 4.11 -13.99 -0.20
CA ALA A 26 5.41 -13.87 -0.81
C ALA A 26 5.46 -12.58 -1.65
N LEU A 27 6.59 -11.88 -1.53
CA LEU A 27 6.92 -10.73 -2.37
C LEU A 27 7.90 -11.23 -3.43
N LEU A 28 7.46 -11.32 -4.68
CA LEU A 28 8.30 -11.73 -5.80
C LEU A 28 8.82 -10.52 -6.56
N GLY A 29 10.11 -10.51 -6.89
CA GLY A 29 10.76 -9.43 -7.64
C GLY A 29 11.73 -8.61 -6.78
N ALA A 30 11.92 -7.34 -7.16
CA ALA A 30 12.79 -6.43 -6.41
C ALA A 30 12.20 -6.09 -5.04
N SER A 31 13.05 -5.76 -4.07
CA SER A 31 12.57 -5.25 -2.78
C SER A 31 11.79 -3.94 -2.99
N PRO A 32 10.62 -3.76 -2.35
CA PRO A 32 9.90 -2.50 -2.34
C PRO A 32 10.79 -1.34 -1.91
N GLY A 33 10.71 -0.22 -2.64
CA GLY A 33 11.31 1.04 -2.22
C GLY A 33 10.48 1.71 -1.13
N ALA A 34 11.04 2.71 -0.46
CA ALA A 34 10.33 3.46 0.59
C ALA A 34 8.98 4.02 0.12
N SER A 35 8.87 4.40 -1.16
CA SER A 35 7.65 4.95 -1.76
C SER A 35 6.55 3.92 -2.01
N THR A 36 6.85 2.61 -2.04
CA THR A 36 5.89 1.55 -2.36
C THR A 36 5.72 0.52 -1.25
N ALA A 37 6.67 0.45 -0.31
CA ALA A 37 6.64 -0.53 0.78
C ALA A 37 5.38 -0.46 1.63
N VAL A 38 4.93 0.75 1.99
CA VAL A 38 3.73 0.93 2.83
C VAL A 38 2.48 0.44 2.12
N ASP A 39 2.30 0.79 0.85
CA ASP A 39 1.13 0.39 0.05
C ASP A 39 1.08 -1.14 -0.11
N ILE A 40 2.23 -1.75 -0.43
CA ILE A 40 2.38 -3.20 -0.54
C ILE A 40 2.04 -3.91 0.77
N MET A 41 2.53 -3.41 1.91
CA MET A 41 2.25 -4.04 3.21
C MET A 41 0.78 -3.92 3.60
N LEU A 42 0.10 -2.83 3.26
CA LEU A 42 -1.34 -2.70 3.47
C LEU A 42 -2.13 -3.72 2.65
N ASP A 43 -1.71 -3.98 1.40
CA ASP A 43 -2.32 -5.02 0.55
C ASP A 43 -2.11 -6.43 1.14
N VAL A 44 -0.89 -6.74 1.59
CA VAL A 44 -0.59 -8.01 2.30
C VAL A 44 -1.50 -8.19 3.51
N LEU A 45 -1.59 -7.18 4.38
CA LEU A 45 -2.42 -7.24 5.57
C LEU A 45 -3.90 -7.45 5.22
N LYS A 46 -4.40 -6.75 4.21
CA LYS A 46 -5.79 -6.87 3.76
C LYS A 46 -6.11 -8.26 3.19
N ARG A 47 -5.16 -8.88 2.48
CA ARG A 47 -5.33 -10.21 1.89
C ARG A 47 -5.17 -11.35 2.90
N CYS A 48 -4.22 -11.23 3.82
CA CYS A 48 -3.92 -12.28 4.80
C CYS A 48 -4.82 -12.25 6.05
N TYR A 49 -5.29 -11.05 6.45
CA TYR A 49 -6.06 -10.85 7.68
C TYR A 49 -7.45 -10.26 7.39
N LYS A 50 -8.18 -10.87 6.45
CA LYS A 50 -9.46 -10.35 5.95
C LYS A 50 -10.48 -10.10 7.07
N ASN A 51 -10.49 -10.92 8.12
CA ASN A 51 -11.47 -10.84 9.21
C ASN A 51 -11.11 -9.76 10.24
N GLU A 52 -9.83 -9.45 10.40
CA GLU A 52 -9.31 -8.51 11.38
C GLU A 52 -9.04 -7.13 10.80
N PHE A 53 -8.79 -7.03 9.49
CA PHE A 53 -8.33 -5.81 8.84
C PHE A 53 -9.27 -4.62 9.06
N ASP A 54 -10.59 -4.86 8.99
CA ASP A 54 -11.60 -3.81 9.20
C ASP A 54 -11.52 -3.22 10.63
N ALA A 55 -11.20 -4.04 11.63
CA ALA A 55 -11.01 -3.59 13.00
C ALA A 55 -9.73 -2.74 13.15
N TRP A 56 -8.77 -2.87 12.24
CA TRP A 56 -7.53 -2.10 12.24
C TRP A 56 -7.63 -0.78 11.48
N ILE A 57 -8.66 -0.57 10.65
CA ILE A 57 -8.85 0.69 9.90
C ILE A 57 -8.76 1.93 10.79
N PRO A 58 -9.35 1.99 12.00
CA PRO A 58 -9.19 3.15 12.88
C PRO A 58 -7.72 3.43 13.23
N LYS A 59 -6.93 2.40 13.52
CA LYS A 59 -5.51 2.54 13.84
C LYS A 59 -4.68 2.91 12.61
N ILE A 60 -5.02 2.35 11.45
CA ILE A 60 -4.39 2.70 10.16
C ILE A 60 -4.63 4.18 9.86
N LYS A 61 -5.85 4.70 10.05
CA LYS A 61 -6.17 6.12 9.84
C LYS A 61 -5.50 7.05 10.86
N GLU A 62 -5.21 6.58 12.06
CA GLU A 62 -4.38 7.33 13.02
C GLU A 62 -2.95 7.51 12.51
N MET A 63 -2.35 6.47 11.92
CA MET A 63 -0.98 6.50 11.39
C MET A 63 -0.89 7.14 10.00
N ILE A 64 -1.91 6.93 9.16
CA ILE A 64 -2.01 7.36 7.78
C ILE A 64 -3.37 8.08 7.61
N PRO A 65 -3.48 9.37 7.97
CA PRO A 65 -4.74 10.11 7.94
C PRO A 65 -5.42 10.16 6.57
N SER A 66 -4.63 10.03 5.50
CA SER A 66 -5.10 10.00 4.12
C SER A 66 -5.54 8.61 3.64
N TYR A 67 -5.51 7.57 4.47
CA TYR A 67 -5.85 6.22 4.06
C TYR A 67 -7.29 6.12 3.54
N GLY A 68 -7.43 5.65 2.29
CA GLY A 68 -8.71 5.53 1.59
C GLY A 68 -9.20 6.82 0.92
N LEU A 69 -8.41 7.91 0.96
CA LEU A 69 -8.72 9.18 0.31
C LEU A 69 -7.80 9.41 -0.87
N LYS A 70 -8.36 9.98 -1.94
CA LYS A 70 -7.58 10.49 -3.06
C LYS A 70 -7.11 11.91 -2.75
N LEU A 71 -5.84 12.06 -2.39
CA LEU A 71 -5.30 13.36 -1.97
C LEU A 71 -5.43 14.48 -3.01
N ASN A 72 -5.47 14.15 -4.31
CA ASN A 72 -5.70 15.12 -5.38
C ASN A 72 -7.12 15.68 -5.43
N GLU A 73 -8.09 15.01 -4.79
CA GLU A 73 -9.48 15.43 -4.66
C GLU A 73 -9.76 16.12 -3.30
N HIS A 74 -8.79 16.11 -2.39
CA HIS A 74 -8.91 16.60 -1.01
C HIS A 74 -7.73 17.51 -0.63
N GLU A 75 -7.77 18.76 -1.11
CA GLU A 75 -6.71 19.74 -0.92
C GLU A 75 -6.42 20.03 0.56
N GLU A 76 -7.46 20.08 1.39
CA GLU A 76 -7.35 20.30 2.83
C GLU A 76 -6.55 19.19 3.53
N VAL A 77 -6.78 17.93 3.13
CA VAL A 77 -6.08 16.76 3.68
C VAL A 77 -4.63 16.76 3.20
N TYR A 78 -4.39 17.07 1.93
CA TYR A 78 -3.04 17.20 1.39
C TYR A 78 -2.23 18.25 2.15
N ASN A 79 -2.79 19.44 2.36
CA ASN A 79 -2.12 20.53 3.06
C ASN A 79 -1.79 20.16 4.52
N ALA A 80 -2.70 19.48 5.22
CA ALA A 80 -2.47 19.01 6.59
C ALA A 80 -1.33 17.97 6.67
N VAL A 81 -1.36 16.96 5.79
CA VAL A 81 -0.32 15.92 5.73
C VAL A 81 1.04 16.52 5.35
N ASN A 82 1.09 17.37 4.32
CA ASN A 82 2.33 18.02 3.89
C ASN A 82 2.94 18.91 4.98
N LYS A 83 2.11 19.58 5.78
CA LYS A 83 2.58 20.37 6.94
C LYS A 83 3.26 19.49 7.99
N GLU A 84 2.67 18.35 8.34
CA GLU A 84 3.29 17.39 9.28
C GLU A 84 4.58 16.79 8.71
N VAL A 85 4.57 16.39 7.43
CA VAL A 85 5.77 15.85 6.76
C VAL A 85 6.93 16.86 6.81
N ARG A 86 6.68 18.13 6.47
CA ARG A 86 7.70 19.19 6.53
C ARG A 86 8.22 19.41 7.95
N LYS A 87 7.33 19.36 8.94
CA LYS A 87 7.69 19.49 10.36
C LYS A 87 8.61 18.36 10.81
N TYR A 88 8.32 17.10 10.47
CA TYR A 88 9.13 15.96 10.92
C TYR A 88 10.41 15.75 10.10
N LEU A 89 10.37 16.01 8.79
CA LEU A 89 11.53 15.83 7.91
C LEU A 89 12.43 17.08 7.84
N ASN A 90 12.05 18.18 8.52
CA ASN A 90 12.77 19.45 8.54
C ASN A 90 13.11 19.98 7.14
N VAL A 91 12.18 19.79 6.20
CA VAL A 91 12.33 20.25 4.81
C VAL A 91 11.68 21.62 4.71
N LYS A 92 12.43 22.60 4.20
CA LYS A 92 11.98 23.98 4.01
C LYS A 92 10.88 24.11 2.96
#